data_AF-A0A359FZA6-F1
#
_entry.id   AF-A0A359FZA6-F1
#
_cell.length_a   1.000
_cell.length_b   1.000
_cell.length_c   1.000
_cell.angle_alpha   90.00
_cell.angle_beta   90.00
_cell.angle_gamma   90.00
#
_symmetry.space_group_name_H-M   'P 1'
#
loop_
_entity.id
_entity.type
_entity.pdbx_description
1 polymer ?
#
loop_
_entity_poly.entity_id
_entity_poly.type
_entity_poly.pdbx_seq_one_letter_code
_entity_poly.pdbx_strand_id
1 'polypeptide(L)' 'CYLTVLLERIFQLKILEDKYSAAEIFGFIKGFRATNAENKYINTTTYSNFIDDLSNLFDLPLTHYFLSETQIKSILNFKI' A
#
# COMPACT_ATOMS: atom_id res chain seq x y z
N CYS A 1 2.18 0.47 18.64
CA CYS A 1 1.39 0.43 19.90
C CYS A 1 0.33 -0.67 19.79
N TYR A 2 -0.40 -0.98 20.86
CA TYR A 2 -1.47 -2.00 20.84
C TYR A 2 -2.55 -1.70 19.80
N LEU A 3 -2.89 -0.44 19.56
CA LEU A 3 -3.88 -0.04 18.54
C LEU A 3 -3.42 -0.41 17.13
N THR A 4 -2.15 -0.17 16.79
CA THR A 4 -1.59 -0.54 15.48
C THR A 4 -1.71 -2.04 15.21
N VAL A 5 -1.39 -2.87 16.21
CA VAL A 5 -1.48 -4.34 16.11
C VAL A 5 -2.93 -4.79 15.98
N LEU A 6 -3.85 -4.18 16.72
CA LEU A 6 -5.27 -4.47 16.61
C LEU A 6 -5.81 -4.14 15.21
N LEU A 7 -5.48 -2.95 14.68
CA LEU A 7 -5.91 -2.52 13.35
C LEU A 7 -5.34 -3.41 12.24
N GLU A 8 -4.06 -3.75 12.33
CA GLU A 8 -3.43 -4.69 11.41
C GLU A 8 -4.13 -6.06 11.46
N ARG A 9 -4.43 -6.60 12.64
CA ARG A 9 -5.10 -7.90 12.75
C ARG A 9 -6.52 -7.89 12.18
N ILE A 10 -7.26 -6.79 12.35
CA ILE A 10 -8.58 -6.62 11.72
C ILE A 10 -8.43 -6.60 10.19
N PHE A 11 -7.48 -5.84 9.66
CA PHE A 11 -7.21 -5.76 8.23
C PHE A 11 -6.80 -7.12 7.65
N GLN A 12 -5.89 -7.81 8.32
CA GLN A 12 -5.40 -9.14 7.95
C GLN A 12 -6.54 -10.15 7.82
N LEU A 13 -7.44 -10.21 8.81
CA LEU A 13 -8.51 -11.22 8.84
C LEU A 13 -9.74 -10.84 8.00
N LYS A 14 -10.09 -9.56 7.92
CA LYS A 14 -11.36 -9.12 7.30
C LYS A 14 -11.22 -8.73 5.84
N ILE A 15 -10.05 -8.27 5.42
CA ILE A 15 -9.83 -7.75 4.07
C ILE A 15 -8.88 -8.66 3.30
N LEU A 16 -7.82 -9.14 3.95
CA LEU A 16 -6.80 -9.99 3.32
C LEU A 16 -7.03 -11.50 3.52
N GLU A 17 -8.11 -11.89 4.19
CA GLU A 17 -8.48 -13.29 4.44
C GLU A 17 -7.34 -14.15 5.02
N ASP A 18 -6.51 -13.55 5.87
CA ASP A 18 -5.32 -14.17 6.48
C ASP A 18 -4.27 -14.69 5.48
N LYS A 19 -4.33 -14.25 4.20
CA LYS A 19 -3.40 -14.64 3.14
C LYS A 19 -1.96 -14.17 3.39
N TYR A 20 -1.81 -13.01 4.03
CA TYR A 20 -0.53 -12.33 4.24
C TYR A 20 -0.20 -12.23 5.72
N SER A 21 1.08 -12.43 6.05
CA SER A 21 1.57 -12.31 7.42
C SER A 21 1.66 -10.85 7.87
N ALA A 22 1.58 -10.63 9.18
CA ALA A 22 1.82 -9.31 9.76
C ALA A 22 3.18 -8.71 9.33
N ALA A 23 4.20 -9.55 9.14
CA ALA A 23 5.52 -9.11 8.68
C ALA A 23 5.48 -8.53 7.26
N GLU A 24 4.71 -9.14 6.35
CA GLU A 24 4.53 -8.64 4.98
C GLU A 24 3.72 -7.34 4.98
N ILE A 25 2.64 -7.28 5.76
CA ILE A 25 1.78 -6.09 5.87
C ILE A 25 2.59 -4.90 6.43
N PHE A 26 3.27 -5.10 7.57
CA PHE A 26 4.10 -4.05 8.15
C PHE A 26 5.31 -3.72 7.28
N GLY A 27 5.85 -4.71 6.57
CA GLY A 27 6.93 -4.52 5.60
C GLY A 27 6.52 -3.55 4.50
N PHE A 28 5.32 -3.74 3.93
CA PHE A 28 4.75 -2.80 2.98
C PHE A 28 4.48 -1.42 3.59
N ILE A 29 3.77 -1.34 4.72
CA ILE A 29 3.39 -0.05 5.33
C ILE A 29 4.63 0.82 5.62
N LYS A 30 5.73 0.20 6.07
CA LYS A 30 7.00 0.90 6.34
C LYS A 30 7.86 1.11 5.09
N GLY A 31 7.69 0.24 4.09
CA GLY A 31 8.51 0.19 2.89
C GLY A 31 7.98 1.03 1.73
N PHE A 32 6.69 1.36 1.72
CA PHE A 32 6.07 2.14 0.65
C PHE A 32 6.64 3.57 0.60
N ARG A 33 7.20 3.93 -0.55
CA ARG A 33 7.87 5.23 -0.75
C ARG A 33 7.58 5.78 -2.14
N ALA A 34 6.99 6.97 -2.18
CA ALA A 34 6.83 7.77 -3.40
C ALA A 34 7.49 9.14 -3.20
N THR A 35 8.46 9.48 -4.03
CA THR A 35 9.23 10.73 -3.95
C THR A 35 8.81 11.67 -5.07
N ASN A 36 8.57 12.94 -4.77
CA ASN A 36 8.25 13.94 -5.78
C ASN A 36 9.48 14.19 -6.69
N ALA A 37 9.26 14.16 -7.99
CA ALA A 37 10.23 14.47 -9.05
C ALA A 37 9.56 15.42 -10.06
N GLU A 38 9.73 16.72 -9.82
CA GLU A 38 9.17 17.82 -10.63
C GLU A 38 7.65 17.73 -10.79
N ASN A 39 7.18 17.15 -11.90
CA ASN A 39 5.76 17.05 -12.28
C ASN A 39 5.16 15.66 -12.03
N LYS A 40 5.92 14.74 -11.44
CA LYS A 40 5.50 13.35 -11.18
C LYS A 40 6.05 12.87 -9.84
N TYR A 41 5.60 11.70 -9.41
CA TYR A 41 6.15 10.98 -8.28
C TYR A 41 6.83 9.71 -8.77
N ILE A 42 7.97 9.39 -8.19
CA ILE A 42 8.72 8.15 -8.43
C ILE A 42 8.45 7.22 -7.26
N ASN A 43 7.80 6.10 -7.55
CA ASN A 43 7.61 5.00 -6.61
C ASN A 43 8.91 4.19 -6.51
N THR A 44 9.49 4.16 -5.32
CA THR A 44 10.74 3.43 -5.00
C THR A 44 10.48 2.22 -4.12
N THR A 45 9.22 1.80 -4.01
CA THR A 45 8.82 0.62 -3.25
C THR A 45 9.28 -0.64 -3.95
N THR A 46 9.86 -1.58 -3.20
CA THR A 46 10.21 -2.91 -3.73
C THR A 46 8.93 -3.67 -4.09
N TYR A 47 8.90 -4.24 -5.29
CA TYR A 47 7.79 -5.10 -5.72
C TYR A 47 7.66 -6.34 -4.82
N SER A 48 6.42 -6.74 -4.57
CA SER A 48 6.05 -7.97 -3.86
C SER A 48 4.67 -8.44 -4.32
N ASN A 49 4.36 -9.72 -4.15
CA ASN A 49 3.02 -10.23 -4.45
C ASN A 49 1.95 -9.50 -3.62
N PHE A 50 2.31 -9.09 -2.38
CA PHE A 50 1.43 -8.29 -1.53
C PHE A 50 1.03 -6.96 -2.16
N ILE A 51 1.99 -6.17 -2.66
CA ILE A 51 1.66 -4.86 -3.24
C ILE A 51 0.86 -5.00 -4.53
N ASP A 52 1.14 -6.04 -5.33
CA ASP A 52 0.40 -6.31 -6.57
C ASP A 52 -1.05 -6.70 -6.28
N ASP A 53 -1.26 -7.66 -5.38
CA ASP A 53 -2.61 -8.05 -4.94
C ASP A 53 -3.36 -6.89 -4.31
N LEU A 54 -2.70 -6.06 -3.51
CA LEU A 54 -3.30 -4.88 -2.89
C LEU A 54 -3.69 -3.82 -3.95
N SER A 55 -2.85 -3.67 -4.98
CA SER A 55 -3.08 -2.81 -6.14
C SER A 55 -4.37 -3.25 -6.86
N ASN A 56 -4.51 -4.55 -7.10
CA ASN A 56 -5.65 -5.15 -7.77
C ASN A 56 -6.93 -5.13 -6.90
N LEU A 57 -6.80 -5.41 -5.59
CA LEU A 57 -7.93 -5.45 -4.66
C LEU A 57 -8.63 -4.10 -4.53
N PHE A 58 -7.86 -3.02 -4.52
CA PHE A 58 -8.37 -1.67 -4.32
C PHE A 58 -8.42 -0.81 -5.58
N ASP A 59 -8.05 -1.38 -6.73
CA ASP A 59 -7.91 -0.64 -8.01
C ASP A 59 -7.06 0.62 -7.85
N LEU A 60 -5.95 0.48 -7.12
CA LEU A 60 -5.00 1.56 -6.85
C LEU A 60 -3.70 1.35 -7.63
N PRO A 61 -3.01 2.40 -8.09
CA PRO A 61 -1.79 2.27 -8.91
C PRO A 61 -0.53 2.03 -8.05
N LEU A 62 -0.57 1.10 -7.09
CA LEU A 62 0.51 0.92 -6.09
C LEU A 62 1.81 0.37 -6.69
N THR A 63 1.74 -0.31 -7.83
CA THR A 63 2.90 -0.90 -8.53
C THR A 63 3.49 0.00 -9.61
N HIS A 64 2.85 1.14 -9.91
CA HIS A 64 3.33 2.05 -10.95
C HIS A 64 4.64 2.72 -10.50
N TYR A 65 5.67 2.65 -11.35
CA TYR A 65 6.94 3.33 -11.11
C TYR A 65 6.79 4.86 -11.16
N PHE A 66 6.05 5.36 -12.16
CA PHE A 66 5.69 6.78 -12.26
C PHE A 66 4.24 6.99 -11.85
N LEU A 67 4.04 7.89 -10.90
CA LEU A 67 2.73 8.27 -10.39
C LEU A 67 2.47 9.73 -10.72
N SER A 68 1.29 10.02 -11.26
CA SER A 68 0.80 11.39 -11.40
C SER A 68 0.30 11.94 -10.05
N GLU A 69 0.15 13.25 -9.94
CA GLU A 69 -0.45 13.87 -8.76
C GLU A 69 -1.85 13.31 -8.45
N THR A 70 -2.66 13.05 -9.46
CA THR A 70 -4.01 12.51 -9.30
C THR A 70 -3.97 11.09 -8.74
N GLN A 71 -3.03 10.25 -9.20
CA GLN A 71 -2.82 8.90 -8.68
C GLN A 71 -2.30 8.90 -7.24
N ILE A 72 -1.39 9.82 -6.87
CA ILE A 72 -0.99 9.97 -5.47
C ILE A 72 -2.17 10.42 -4.61
N LYS A 73 -2.99 11.36 -5.10
CA LYS A 73 -4.20 11.80 -4.39
C LYS A 73 -5.21 10.67 -4.23
N SER A 74 -5.35 9.76 -5.21
CA SER A 74 -6.25 8.60 -5.07
C SER A 74 -5.73 7.61 -4.02
N ILE A 75 -4.41 7.38 -3.96
CA ILE A 75 -3.79 6.53 -2.93
C ILE A 75 -3.97 7.13 -1.53
N LEU A 76 -3.70 8.44 -1.35
CA LEU A 76 -3.75 9.09 -0.03
C LEU A 76 -5.17 9.32 0.50
N ASN A 77 -6.14 9.55 -0.38
CA ASN A 77 -7.53 9.81 0.00
C ASN A 77 -8.43 8.58 -0.16
N PHE A 78 -7.82 7.40 -0.26
CA PHE A 78 -8.55 6.15 -0.36
C PHE A 78 -9.42 5.92 0.88
N LYS A 79 -10.64 5.41 0.69
CA LYS A 79 -11.59 5.08 1.74
C LYS A 79 -12.06 3.64 1.55
N ILE A 80 -12.03 2.89 2.66
CA ILE A 80 -12.55 1.51 2.77
C ILE A 80 -14.02 1.58 3.15
#